data_AF-A0A2G5V6I7-F1
#
_entry.id   AF-A0A2G5V6I7-F1
#
_cell.length_a   1.000
_cell.length_b   1.000
_cell.length_c   1.000
_cell.angle_alpha   90.00
_cell.angle_beta   90.00
_cell.angle_gamma   90.00
#
_symmetry.space_group_name_H-M   'P 1'
#
loop_
_entity.id
_entity.type
_entity.pdbx_description
1 polymer ?
#
loop_
_entity_poly.entity_id
_entity_poly.type
_entity_poly.pdbx_seq_one_letter_code
_entity_poly.pdbx_strand_id
1 'polypeptide(L)'
;MQRLCNFFKKSDKIKKYALEDELDQLELENNALRQSLAAERSRNIDLHTQLANERETQSGYRLQAIQENEKFEKLREIQKFRDGKISELEKNIEFNKKHIEAFKLLALSSGTVFDPEILKKFLKDEENQREKYRMKTMKARKMLQKAQEKEEGDQKAWSLCEVCAFQFADTEEQAPRVLACGHTICQSCVSKLAAQTPGEIKCPFDRISTHWSDQGNDVFLQKNLTLLHM
;
A
#
# COMPACT_ATOMS: atom_id res chain seq x y z
N MET A 1 85.72 37.80 -50.52
CA MET A 1 84.35 37.24 -50.66
C MET A 1 83.98 36.20 -49.59
N GLN A 2 84.88 35.32 -49.12
CA GLN A 2 84.55 34.28 -48.11
C GLN A 2 84.06 34.79 -46.74
N ARG A 3 84.51 35.95 -46.25
CA ARG A 3 84.10 36.48 -44.93
C ARG A 3 82.66 36.98 -44.89
N LEU A 4 82.16 37.56 -45.99
CA LEU A 4 80.77 38.02 -46.08
C LEU A 4 79.78 36.85 -46.10
N CYS A 5 80.06 35.79 -46.87
CA CYS A 5 79.22 34.58 -46.91
C CYS A 5 79.08 33.90 -45.53
N ASN A 6 80.13 33.92 -44.70
CA ASN A 6 80.06 33.32 -43.35
C ASN A 6 79.25 34.17 -42.37
N PHE A 7 79.22 35.49 -42.55
CA PHE A 7 78.41 36.40 -41.72
C PHE A 7 76.92 36.27 -42.03
N PHE A 8 76.56 36.21 -43.32
CA PHE A 8 75.17 35.95 -43.76
C PHE A 8 74.68 34.57 -43.29
N LYS A 9 75.49 33.51 -43.44
CA LYS A 9 75.16 32.17 -42.93
C LYS A 9 75.00 32.12 -41.40
N LYS A 10 75.70 32.97 -40.64
CA LYS A 10 75.58 33.06 -39.18
C LYS A 10 74.32 33.84 -38.78
N SER A 11 74.00 34.93 -39.49
CA SER A 11 72.75 35.70 -39.33
C SER A 11 71.51 34.87 -39.62
N ASP A 12 71.52 34.08 -40.70
CA ASP A 12 70.40 33.20 -41.07
C ASP A 12 70.23 32.04 -40.08
N LYS A 13 71.32 31.51 -39.52
CA LYS A 13 71.25 30.52 -38.44
C LYS A 13 70.66 31.10 -37.16
N ILE A 14 71.04 32.30 -36.76
CA ILE A 14 70.50 32.96 -35.55
C ILE A 14 69.01 33.24 -35.72
N LYS A 15 68.58 33.71 -36.90
CA LYS A 15 67.15 33.89 -37.22
C LYS A 15 66.39 32.57 -37.22
N LYS A 16 66.99 31.50 -37.74
CA LYS A 16 66.40 30.16 -37.72
C LYS A 16 66.16 29.65 -36.30
N TYR A 17 67.14 29.79 -35.41
CA TYR A 17 66.96 29.41 -33.99
C TYR A 17 65.91 30.26 -33.28
N ALA A 18 65.83 31.58 -33.56
CA ALA A 18 64.78 32.44 -33.00
C ALA A 18 63.38 32.06 -33.49
N LEU A 19 63.25 31.66 -34.77
CA LEU A 19 62.02 31.14 -35.34
C LEU A 19 61.64 29.77 -34.76
N GLU A 20 62.62 28.91 -34.46
CA GLU A 20 62.40 27.62 -33.80
C GLU A 20 61.92 27.81 -32.34
N ASP A 21 62.54 28.70 -31.58
CA ASP A 21 62.11 29.06 -30.21
C ASP A 21 60.68 29.65 -30.20
N GLU A 22 60.34 30.49 -31.18
CA GLU A 22 59.00 31.07 -31.33
C GLU A 22 57.96 30.01 -31.72
N LEU A 23 58.35 29.03 -32.55
CA LEU A 23 57.50 27.88 -32.89
C LEU A 23 57.21 27.03 -31.65
N ASP A 24 58.23 26.72 -30.87
CA ASP A 24 58.11 25.92 -29.64
C ASP A 24 57.22 26.63 -28.61
N GLN A 25 57.34 27.95 -28.49
CA GLN A 25 56.51 28.75 -27.58
C GLN A 25 55.03 28.76 -28.02
N LEU A 26 54.77 28.91 -29.33
CA LEU A 26 53.43 28.83 -29.89
C LEU A 26 52.83 27.43 -29.76
N GLU A 27 53.62 26.37 -29.91
CA GLU A 27 53.16 24.99 -29.68
C GLU A 27 52.78 24.76 -28.22
N LEU A 28 53.57 25.27 -27.28
CA LEU A 28 53.27 25.19 -25.85
C LEU A 28 51.96 25.91 -25.52
N GLU A 29 51.77 27.11 -26.07
CA GLU A 29 50.55 27.90 -25.90
C GLU A 29 49.34 27.21 -26.55
N ASN A 30 49.49 26.65 -27.76
CA ASN A 30 48.41 25.92 -28.43
C ASN A 30 47.98 24.68 -27.62
N ASN A 31 48.95 23.96 -27.05
CA ASN A 31 48.69 22.80 -26.20
C ASN A 31 47.97 23.21 -24.91
N ALA A 32 48.39 24.30 -24.26
CA ALA A 32 47.71 24.83 -23.08
C ALA A 32 46.27 25.27 -23.39
N LEU A 33 46.05 25.96 -24.53
CA LEU A 33 44.71 26.36 -24.98
C LEU A 33 43.82 25.15 -25.29
N ARG A 34 44.36 24.10 -25.92
CA ARG A 34 43.62 22.85 -26.17
C ARG A 34 43.18 22.16 -24.88
N GLN A 35 44.06 22.11 -23.87
CA GLN A 35 43.73 21.55 -22.56
C GLN A 35 42.65 22.37 -21.86
N SER A 36 42.77 23.71 -21.88
CA SER A 36 41.76 24.61 -21.33
C SER A 36 40.39 24.44 -22.02
N LEU A 37 40.39 24.38 -23.35
CA LEU A 37 39.16 24.13 -24.13
C LEU A 37 38.54 22.76 -23.82
N ALA A 38 39.35 21.72 -23.64
CA ALA A 38 38.88 20.39 -23.26
C ALA A 38 38.26 20.40 -21.85
N ALA A 39 38.88 21.09 -20.89
CA ALA A 39 38.35 21.25 -19.54
C ALA A 39 37.03 22.04 -19.54
N GLU A 40 36.91 23.11 -20.33
CA GLU A 40 35.68 23.88 -20.47
C GLU A 40 34.56 23.06 -21.12
N ARG A 41 34.90 22.24 -22.12
CA ARG A 41 33.93 21.31 -22.74
C ARG A 41 33.43 20.28 -21.74
N SER A 42 34.32 19.70 -20.93
CA SER A 42 33.92 18.78 -19.86
C SER A 42 32.97 19.45 -18.88
N ARG A 43 33.30 20.66 -18.40
CA ARG A 43 32.44 21.43 -17.49
C ARG A 43 31.05 21.71 -18.09
N ASN A 44 30.98 22.06 -19.37
CA ASN A 44 29.70 22.27 -20.04
C ASN A 44 28.87 20.99 -20.13
N ILE A 45 29.50 19.84 -20.41
CA ILE A 45 28.80 18.54 -20.44
C ILE A 45 28.25 18.21 -19.05
N ASP A 46 29.04 18.41 -18.00
CA ASP A 46 28.61 18.18 -16.62
C ASP A 46 27.43 19.08 -16.24
N LEU A 47 27.51 20.36 -16.58
CA LEU A 47 26.43 21.32 -16.33
C LEU A 47 25.15 20.96 -17.09
N HIS A 48 25.25 20.56 -18.36
CA HIS A 48 24.10 20.08 -19.13
C HIS A 48 23.46 18.85 -18.51
N THR A 49 24.28 17.93 -17.99
CA THR A 49 23.82 16.72 -17.31
C THR A 49 23.09 17.08 -16.01
N GLN A 50 23.62 18.00 -15.21
CA GLN A 50 22.97 18.49 -13.98
C GLN A 50 21.61 19.14 -14.29
N LEU A 51 21.56 20.04 -15.29
CA LEU A 51 20.31 20.69 -15.70
C LEU A 51 19.27 19.68 -16.22
N ALA A 52 19.70 18.61 -16.90
CA ALA A 52 18.81 17.55 -17.34
C ALA A 52 18.19 16.82 -16.13
N ASN A 53 19.01 16.44 -15.16
CA ASN A 53 18.56 15.78 -13.93
C ASN A 53 17.62 16.68 -13.10
N GLU A 54 17.92 17.97 -12.99
CA GLU A 54 17.05 18.94 -12.30
C GLU A 54 15.68 19.07 -12.98
N ARG A 55 15.64 19.10 -14.33
CA ARG A 55 14.38 19.12 -15.07
C ARG A 55 13.57 17.84 -14.87
N GLU A 56 14.24 16.70 -14.86
CA GLU A 56 13.60 15.40 -14.64
C GLU A 56 13.01 15.30 -13.23
N THR A 57 13.77 15.68 -12.21
CA THR A 57 13.28 15.72 -10.83
C THR A 57 12.11 16.69 -10.68
N GLN A 58 12.19 17.89 -11.26
CA GLN A 58 11.08 18.85 -11.26
C GLN A 58 9.83 18.32 -11.98
N SER A 59 10.01 17.60 -13.10
CA SER A 59 8.92 16.94 -13.81
C SER A 59 8.26 15.86 -12.94
N GLY A 60 9.07 15.07 -12.23
CA GLY A 60 8.61 14.06 -11.27
C GLY A 60 7.75 14.66 -10.16
N TYR A 61 8.23 15.72 -9.49
CA TYR A 61 7.45 16.42 -8.45
C TYR A 61 6.13 16.98 -8.98
N ARG A 62 6.14 17.53 -10.20
CA ARG A 62 4.91 18.03 -10.84
C ARG A 62 3.91 16.91 -11.10
N LEU A 63 4.36 15.76 -11.60
CA LEU A 63 3.47 14.62 -11.86
C LEU A 63 2.89 14.06 -10.55
N GLN A 64 3.69 13.98 -9.49
CA GLN A 64 3.23 13.56 -8.18
C GLN A 64 2.14 14.50 -7.63
N ALA A 65 2.36 15.81 -7.71
CA ALA A 65 1.36 16.79 -7.28
C ALA A 65 0.03 16.68 -8.05
N ILE A 66 0.08 16.38 -9.36
CA ILE A 66 -1.13 16.14 -10.16
C ILE A 66 -1.87 14.90 -9.65
N GLN A 67 -1.16 13.78 -9.44
CA GLN A 67 -1.77 12.55 -8.93
C GLN A 67 -2.38 12.71 -7.54
N GLU A 68 -1.73 13.47 -6.65
CA GLU A 68 -2.23 13.77 -5.32
C GLU A 68 -3.50 14.64 -5.38
N ASN A 69 -3.53 15.66 -6.25
CA ASN A 69 -4.72 16.47 -6.47
C ASN A 69 -5.90 15.64 -7.00
N GLU A 70 -5.67 14.75 -7.98
CA GLU A 70 -6.72 13.85 -8.48
C GLU A 70 -7.26 12.92 -7.39
N LYS A 71 -6.40 12.41 -6.51
CA LYS A 71 -6.83 11.62 -5.34
C LYS A 71 -7.69 12.46 -4.39
N PHE A 72 -7.28 13.71 -4.14
CA PHE A 72 -8.01 14.62 -3.25
C PHE A 72 -9.38 15.00 -3.80
N GLU A 73 -9.50 15.21 -5.11
CA GLU A 73 -10.79 15.46 -5.76
C GLU A 73 -11.75 14.27 -5.63
N LYS A 74 -11.27 13.05 -5.89
CA LYS A 74 -12.06 11.83 -5.69
C LYS A 74 -12.55 11.69 -4.25
N LEU A 75 -11.68 11.94 -3.27
CA LEU A 75 -12.06 11.91 -1.85
C LEU A 75 -13.13 12.96 -1.52
N ARG A 76 -13.02 14.16 -2.09
CA ARG A 76 -13.99 15.24 -1.91
C ARG A 76 -15.36 14.87 -2.49
N GLU A 77 -15.40 14.21 -3.64
CA GLU A 77 -16.66 13.72 -4.23
C GLU A 77 -17.32 12.64 -3.36
N ILE A 78 -16.53 11.68 -2.88
CA ILE A 78 -17.02 10.63 -1.96
C ILE A 78 -17.60 11.26 -0.70
N GLN A 79 -16.94 12.27 -0.14
CA GLN A 79 -17.41 12.95 1.06
C GLN A 79 -18.75 13.66 0.82
N LYS A 80 -18.87 14.42 -0.29
CA LYS A 80 -20.15 15.06 -0.66
C LYS A 80 -21.29 14.05 -0.80
N PHE A 81 -21.03 12.89 -1.41
CA PHE A 81 -22.04 11.85 -1.54
C PHE A 81 -22.48 11.29 -0.18
N ARG A 82 -21.51 11.04 0.72
CA ARG A 82 -21.78 10.57 2.09
C ARG A 82 -22.60 11.59 2.87
N ASP A 83 -22.25 12.86 2.81
CA ASP A 83 -22.97 13.94 3.51
C ASP A 83 -24.42 14.05 3.01
N GLY A 84 -24.63 13.92 1.70
CA GLY A 84 -25.96 13.87 1.10
C GLY A 84 -26.79 12.69 1.63
N LYS A 85 -26.17 11.49 1.74
CA LYS A 85 -26.85 10.30 2.27
C LYS A 85 -27.18 10.42 3.75
N ILE A 86 -26.29 11.01 4.55
CA ILE A 86 -26.53 11.29 5.96
C ILE A 86 -27.75 12.21 6.11
N SER A 87 -27.80 13.31 5.36
CA SER A 87 -28.94 14.24 5.41
C SER A 87 -30.27 13.58 5.01
N GLU A 88 -30.25 12.67 4.03
CA GLU A 88 -31.43 11.88 3.66
C GLU A 88 -31.89 10.95 4.80
N LEU A 89 -30.94 10.23 5.41
CA LEU A 89 -31.23 9.34 6.54
C LEU A 89 -31.77 10.09 7.75
N GLU A 90 -31.24 11.27 8.05
CA GLU A 90 -31.72 12.13 9.14
C GLU A 90 -33.19 12.54 8.93
N LYS A 91 -33.56 12.93 7.70
CA LYS A 91 -34.95 13.25 7.36
C LYS A 91 -35.88 12.04 7.55
N ASN A 92 -35.43 10.85 7.14
CA ASN A 92 -36.20 9.62 7.30
C ASN A 92 -36.38 9.24 8.78
N ILE A 93 -35.33 9.39 9.59
CA ILE A 93 -35.39 9.18 11.03
C ILE A 93 -36.40 10.14 11.66
N GLU A 94 -36.36 11.42 11.29
CA GLU A 94 -37.28 12.43 11.81
C GLU A 94 -38.74 12.13 11.43
N PHE A 95 -38.99 11.71 10.19
CA PHE A 95 -40.31 11.28 9.74
C PHE A 95 -40.81 10.05 10.51
N ASN A 96 -39.95 9.04 10.67
CA ASN A 96 -40.28 7.82 11.43
C ASN A 96 -40.55 8.12 12.91
N LYS A 97 -39.82 9.06 13.52
CA LYS A 97 -40.11 9.52 14.90
C LYS A 97 -41.52 10.09 15.00
N LYS A 98 -41.94 10.93 14.06
CA LYS A 98 -43.31 11.49 14.03
C LYS A 98 -44.36 10.40 13.88
N HIS A 99 -44.11 9.39 13.06
CA HIS A 99 -44.99 8.23 12.95
C HIS A 99 -45.10 7.47 14.25
N ILE A 100 -43.99 7.18 14.92
CA ILE A 100 -43.98 6.51 16.22
C ILE A 100 -44.76 7.32 17.26
N GLU A 101 -44.59 8.64 17.29
CA GLU A 101 -45.33 9.53 18.18
C GLU A 101 -46.85 9.46 17.92
N ALA A 102 -47.26 9.52 16.66
CA ALA A 102 -48.66 9.39 16.26
C ALA A 102 -49.23 8.00 16.61
N PHE A 103 -48.46 6.93 16.39
CA PHE A 103 -48.84 5.58 16.80
C PHE A 103 -49.01 5.46 18.31
N LYS A 104 -48.14 6.07 19.12
CA LYS A 104 -48.29 6.11 20.58
C LYS A 104 -49.58 6.82 21.00
N LEU A 105 -49.89 7.97 20.39
CA LEU A 105 -51.12 8.73 20.67
C LEU A 105 -52.39 7.96 20.26
N LEU A 106 -52.34 7.26 19.12
CA LEU A 106 -53.42 6.39 18.68
C LEU A 106 -53.58 5.20 19.63
N ALA A 107 -52.49 4.58 20.08
CA ALA A 107 -52.53 3.47 21.03
C ALA A 107 -53.06 3.89 22.42
N LEU A 108 -52.91 5.16 22.81
CA LEU A 108 -53.49 5.71 24.03
C LEU A 108 -55.00 5.98 23.91
N SER A 109 -55.49 6.32 22.71
CA SER A 109 -56.89 6.68 22.45
C SER A 109 -57.76 5.51 21.99
N SER A 110 -57.17 4.50 21.38
CA SER A 110 -57.80 3.21 21.09
C SER A 110 -57.41 2.22 22.19
N GLY A 111 -58.35 1.86 23.06
CA GLY A 111 -58.13 0.89 24.14
C GLY A 111 -57.93 -0.56 23.67
N THR A 112 -57.10 -0.78 22.63
CA THR A 112 -57.06 -2.07 21.92
C THR A 112 -55.65 -2.64 21.74
N VAL A 113 -55.50 -3.85 22.31
CA VAL A 113 -54.87 -5.07 21.77
C VAL A 113 -53.34 -5.18 21.69
N PHE A 114 -52.57 -4.09 21.66
CA PHE A 114 -51.11 -4.20 21.78
C PHE A 114 -50.66 -3.98 23.23
N ASP A 115 -50.81 -5.03 24.02
CA ASP A 115 -50.10 -5.14 25.29
C ASP A 115 -48.58 -5.25 25.01
N PRO A 116 -47.77 -4.27 25.44
CA PRO A 116 -46.32 -4.30 25.26
C PRO A 116 -45.65 -5.56 25.82
N GLU A 117 -46.24 -6.19 26.82
CA GLU A 117 -45.74 -7.42 27.45
C GLU A 117 -45.99 -8.63 26.55
N ILE A 118 -47.14 -8.69 25.88
CA ILE A 118 -47.44 -9.71 24.86
C ILE A 118 -46.48 -9.57 23.67
N LEU A 119 -46.21 -8.34 23.22
CA LEU A 119 -45.27 -8.10 22.11
C LEU A 119 -43.84 -8.50 22.48
N LYS A 120 -43.36 -8.13 23.68
CA LYS A 120 -42.04 -8.55 24.18
C LYS A 120 -41.94 -10.07 24.29
N LYS A 121 -43.01 -10.74 24.72
CA LYS A 121 -43.07 -12.20 24.81
C LYS A 121 -42.98 -12.85 23.42
N PHE A 122 -43.74 -12.35 22.45
CA PHE A 122 -43.67 -12.80 21.06
C PHE A 122 -42.27 -12.64 20.45
N LEU A 123 -41.63 -11.48 20.64
CA LEU A 123 -40.28 -11.24 20.14
C LEU A 123 -39.26 -12.21 20.77
N LYS A 124 -39.41 -12.49 22.06
CA LYS A 124 -38.56 -13.44 22.80
C LYS A 124 -38.80 -14.88 22.36
N ASP A 125 -40.04 -15.25 22.06
CA ASP A 125 -40.40 -16.57 21.54
C ASP A 125 -39.84 -16.78 20.11
N GLU A 126 -39.94 -15.78 19.25
CA GLU A 126 -39.32 -15.77 17.91
C GLU A 126 -37.80 -15.89 17.97
N GLU A 127 -37.14 -15.15 18.85
CA GLU A 127 -35.68 -15.25 19.08
C GLU A 127 -35.28 -16.65 19.55
N ASN A 128 -36.00 -17.21 20.53
CA ASN A 128 -35.79 -18.58 21.01
C ASN A 128 -36.00 -19.62 19.91
N GLN A 129 -37.00 -19.42 19.03
CA GLN A 129 -37.21 -20.29 17.88
C GLN A 129 -36.03 -20.21 16.90
N ARG A 130 -35.59 -19.00 16.54
CA ARG A 130 -34.43 -18.79 15.64
C ARG A 130 -33.19 -19.48 16.17
N GLU A 131 -32.91 -19.36 17.47
CA GLU A 131 -31.74 -20.00 18.08
C GLU A 131 -31.87 -21.53 18.06
N LYS A 132 -33.07 -22.08 18.32
CA LYS A 132 -33.32 -23.52 18.17
C LYS A 132 -33.06 -24.01 16.74
N TYR A 133 -33.55 -23.29 15.72
CA TYR A 133 -33.31 -23.65 14.33
C TYR A 133 -31.84 -23.51 13.94
N ARG A 134 -31.17 -22.43 14.35
CA ARG A 134 -29.73 -22.21 14.14
C ARG A 134 -28.91 -23.34 14.73
N MET A 135 -29.23 -23.77 15.95
CA MET A 135 -28.57 -24.89 16.62
C MET A 135 -28.79 -26.22 15.87
N LYS A 136 -30.01 -26.48 15.38
CA LYS A 136 -30.30 -27.65 14.54
C LYS A 136 -29.49 -27.63 13.25
N THR A 137 -29.46 -26.50 12.54
CA THR A 137 -28.69 -26.31 11.30
C THR A 137 -27.19 -26.49 11.53
N MET A 138 -26.63 -25.91 12.60
CA MET A 138 -25.24 -26.09 13.00
C MET A 138 -24.90 -27.57 13.26
N LYS A 139 -25.75 -28.28 14.01
CA LYS A 139 -25.55 -29.72 14.28
C LYS A 139 -25.59 -30.56 13.00
N ALA A 140 -26.57 -30.30 12.12
CA ALA A 140 -26.68 -30.99 10.84
C ALA A 140 -25.43 -30.74 9.96
N ARG A 141 -24.97 -29.49 9.86
CA ARG A 141 -23.74 -29.15 9.13
C ARG A 141 -22.52 -29.90 9.68
N LYS A 142 -22.34 -29.92 11.00
CA LYS A 142 -21.23 -30.64 11.65
C LYS A 142 -21.27 -32.15 11.42
N MET A 143 -22.47 -32.74 11.35
CA MET A 143 -22.63 -34.16 11.02
C MET A 143 -22.25 -34.45 9.56
N LEU A 144 -22.67 -33.60 8.61
CA LEU A 144 -22.31 -33.72 7.21
C LEU A 144 -20.80 -33.57 6.99
N GLN A 145 -20.18 -32.59 7.64
CA GLN A 145 -18.73 -32.39 7.62
C GLN A 145 -17.98 -33.64 8.09
N LYS A 146 -18.36 -34.20 9.25
CA LYS A 146 -17.76 -35.44 9.76
C LYS A 146 -17.99 -36.67 8.87
N ALA A 147 -19.09 -36.71 8.13
CA ALA A 147 -19.35 -37.78 7.17
C ALA A 147 -18.45 -37.63 5.93
N GLN A 148 -18.32 -36.41 5.40
CA GLN A 148 -17.41 -36.10 4.29
C GLN A 148 -15.94 -36.37 4.64
N GLU A 149 -15.50 -35.97 5.84
CA GLU A 149 -14.14 -36.20 6.34
C GLU A 149 -13.81 -37.69 6.55
N LYS A 150 -14.82 -38.57 6.68
CA LYS A 150 -14.60 -40.02 6.77
C LYS A 150 -14.44 -40.68 5.40
N GLU A 151 -15.04 -40.10 4.36
CA GLU A 151 -14.95 -40.59 2.99
C GLU A 151 -13.69 -40.06 2.28
N GLU A 152 -13.34 -38.80 2.53
CA GLU A 152 -12.10 -38.16 2.08
C GLU A 152 -11.01 -38.37 3.16
N GLY A 153 -10.29 -39.49 3.08
CA GLY A 153 -9.25 -39.86 4.04
C GLY A 153 -8.28 -38.72 4.41
N ASP A 154 -8.01 -38.62 5.72
CA ASP A 154 -7.10 -37.74 6.46
C ASP A 154 -6.88 -36.28 5.99
N GLN A 155 -7.33 -35.37 6.86
CA GLN A 155 -6.92 -33.96 7.05
C GLN A 155 -6.61 -33.17 5.78
N LYS A 156 -7.63 -32.44 5.32
CA LYS A 156 -7.58 -31.60 4.11
C LYS A 156 -6.42 -30.60 4.18
N ALA A 157 -5.56 -30.58 3.16
CA ALA A 157 -4.39 -29.70 3.10
C ALA A 157 -4.74 -28.22 3.32
N TRP A 158 -5.91 -27.77 2.85
CA TRP A 158 -6.39 -26.39 3.03
C TRP A 158 -6.79 -26.05 4.48
N SER A 159 -6.96 -27.05 5.36
CA SER A 159 -7.25 -26.84 6.78
C SER A 159 -5.99 -26.61 7.63
N LEU A 160 -4.81 -26.71 7.02
CA LEU A 160 -3.51 -26.55 7.67
C LEU A 160 -2.89 -25.20 7.31
N CYS A 161 -2.20 -24.59 8.27
CA CYS A 161 -1.31 -23.48 7.99
C CYS A 161 -0.08 -24.00 7.23
N GLU A 162 0.17 -23.51 6.02
CA GLU A 162 1.32 -23.95 5.21
C GLU A 162 2.69 -23.60 5.81
N VAL A 163 2.74 -22.69 6.80
CA VAL A 163 3.98 -22.29 7.47
C VAL A 163 4.36 -23.24 8.61
N CYS A 164 3.39 -23.68 9.42
CA CYS A 164 3.64 -24.49 10.62
C CYS A 164 2.98 -25.87 10.61
N ALA A 165 2.22 -26.19 9.56
CA ALA A 165 1.47 -27.42 9.37
C ALA A 165 0.44 -27.74 10.48
N PHE A 166 0.09 -26.78 11.33
CA PHE A 166 -0.98 -26.95 12.31
C PHE A 166 -2.36 -26.64 11.72
N GLN A 167 -3.37 -27.36 12.19
CA GLN A 167 -4.75 -27.15 11.79
C GLN A 167 -5.26 -25.78 12.24
N PHE A 168 -5.98 -25.09 11.37
CA PHE A 168 -6.70 -23.88 11.72
C PHE A 168 -7.84 -24.19 12.70
N ALA A 169 -7.99 -23.35 13.71
CA ALA A 169 -9.06 -23.44 14.69
C ALA A 169 -9.46 -22.04 15.16
N ASP A 170 -10.69 -21.88 15.68
CA ASP A 170 -11.13 -20.60 16.24
C ASP A 170 -10.57 -20.40 17.67
N THR A 171 -9.25 -20.48 17.78
CA THR A 171 -8.47 -20.25 19.00
C THR A 171 -7.51 -19.10 18.78
N GLU A 172 -6.99 -18.52 19.86
CA GLU A 172 -6.11 -17.35 19.76
C GLU A 172 -4.84 -17.62 18.95
N GLU A 173 -4.29 -18.84 18.97
CA GLU A 173 -3.05 -19.18 18.28
C GLU A 173 -3.23 -19.73 16.86
N GLN A 174 -4.30 -20.49 16.64
CA GLN A 174 -4.55 -21.20 15.38
C GLN A 174 -5.59 -20.50 14.49
N ALA A 175 -6.12 -19.34 14.91
CA ALA A 175 -7.03 -18.56 14.09
C ALA A 175 -6.38 -18.22 12.74
N PRO A 176 -7.00 -18.58 11.60
CA PRO A 176 -6.50 -18.24 10.28
C PRO A 176 -6.66 -16.74 10.04
N ARG A 177 -5.57 -16.07 9.67
CA ARG A 177 -5.49 -14.63 9.39
C ARG A 177 -5.10 -14.37 7.95
N VAL A 178 -5.80 -13.43 7.32
CA VAL A 178 -5.59 -13.07 5.92
C VAL A 178 -4.61 -11.90 5.82
N LEU A 179 -3.54 -12.09 5.04
CA LEU A 179 -2.58 -11.05 4.68
C LEU A 179 -3.13 -10.17 3.55
N ALA A 180 -2.51 -9.01 3.29
CA ALA A 180 -2.97 -8.06 2.25
C ALA A 180 -3.01 -8.68 0.83
N CYS A 181 -2.17 -9.68 0.56
CA CYS A 181 -2.16 -10.43 -0.70
C CYS A 181 -3.21 -11.53 -0.80
N GLY A 182 -3.95 -11.83 0.28
CA GLY A 182 -4.98 -12.87 0.34
C GLY A 182 -4.51 -14.22 0.88
N HIS A 183 -3.20 -14.44 1.05
CA HIS A 183 -2.68 -15.64 1.69
C HIS A 183 -3.11 -15.72 3.16
N THR A 184 -3.34 -16.95 3.63
CA THR A 184 -3.83 -17.20 5.00
C THR A 184 -2.81 -17.98 5.82
N ILE A 185 -2.47 -17.47 7.01
CA ILE A 185 -1.57 -18.12 7.98
C ILE A 185 -2.18 -18.03 9.39
N CYS A 186 -1.74 -18.86 10.34
CA CYS A 186 -2.30 -18.82 11.70
C CYS A 186 -1.79 -17.61 12.50
N GLN A 187 -2.55 -17.17 13.51
CA GLN A 187 -2.16 -16.04 14.38
C GLN A 187 -0.76 -16.21 14.98
N SER A 188 -0.40 -17.41 15.44
CA SER A 188 0.95 -17.64 15.99
C SER A 188 2.07 -17.40 14.97
N CYS A 189 1.85 -17.73 13.68
CA CYS A 189 2.77 -17.38 12.60
C CYS A 189 2.79 -15.88 12.31
N VAL A 190 1.63 -15.20 12.36
CA VAL A 190 1.54 -13.74 12.25
C VAL A 190 2.39 -13.08 13.33
N SER A 191 2.21 -13.45 14.60
CA SER A 191 2.96 -12.87 15.72
C SER A 191 4.48 -13.08 15.58
N LYS A 192 4.91 -14.25 15.11
CA LYS A 192 6.33 -14.54 14.85
C LYS A 192 6.91 -13.67 13.74
N LEU A 193 6.17 -13.46 12.65
CA LEU A 193 6.61 -12.61 11.54
C LEU A 193 6.62 -11.13 11.94
N ALA A 194 5.61 -10.69 12.68
CA ALA A 194 5.53 -9.32 13.18
C ALA A 194 6.65 -8.96 14.15
N ALA A 195 7.10 -9.92 14.97
CA ALA A 195 8.24 -9.74 15.86
C ALA A 195 9.58 -9.53 15.12
N GLN A 196 9.69 -9.96 13.86
CA GLN A 196 10.90 -9.77 13.05
C GLN A 196 10.98 -8.37 12.45
N THR A 197 9.84 -7.82 12.03
CA THR A 197 9.75 -6.51 11.38
C THR A 197 8.57 -5.72 11.98
N PRO A 198 8.83 -4.86 12.98
CA PRO A 198 7.78 -4.04 13.59
C PRO A 198 7.04 -3.18 12.56
N GLY A 199 5.71 -3.26 12.54
CA GLY A 199 4.83 -2.49 11.65
C GLY A 199 4.67 -3.04 10.22
N GLU A 200 5.32 -4.15 9.87
CA GLU A 200 5.24 -4.76 8.54
C GLU A 200 5.39 -6.28 8.57
N ILE A 201 4.46 -7.03 7.95
CA ILE A 201 4.59 -8.48 7.76
C ILE A 201 4.78 -8.72 6.28
N LYS A 202 5.91 -9.35 5.92
CA LYS A 202 6.12 -9.85 4.56
C LYS A 202 5.50 -11.25 4.46
N CYS A 203 4.63 -11.42 3.47
CA CYS A 203 4.05 -12.71 3.20
C CYS A 203 5.14 -13.76 2.89
N PRO A 204 5.10 -14.96 3.50
CA PRO A 204 6.10 -15.99 3.25
C PRO A 204 6.02 -16.61 1.84
N PHE A 205 4.91 -16.41 1.14
CA PHE A 205 4.66 -17.01 -0.18
C PHE A 205 5.05 -16.09 -1.34
N ASP A 206 4.62 -14.83 -1.30
CA ASP A 206 4.79 -13.85 -2.39
C ASP A 206 5.56 -12.59 -1.97
N ARG A 207 5.95 -12.48 -0.70
CA ARG A 207 6.70 -11.36 -0.11
C ARG A 207 5.99 -10.00 -0.16
N ILE A 208 4.69 -9.98 -0.46
CA ILE A 208 3.89 -8.76 -0.41
C ILE A 208 3.71 -8.32 1.05
N SER A 209 3.93 -7.02 1.30
CA SER A 209 3.90 -6.43 2.62
C SER A 209 2.46 -6.15 3.08
N THR A 210 2.17 -6.58 4.31
CA THR A 210 0.95 -6.25 5.05
C THR A 210 1.32 -5.34 6.19
N HIS A 211 0.87 -4.09 6.14
CA HIS A 211 1.05 -3.13 7.22
C HIS A 211 -0.11 -3.22 8.21
N TRP A 212 0.18 -3.15 9.51
CA TRP A 212 -0.84 -3.01 10.56
C TRP A 212 -0.53 -1.78 11.42
N SER A 213 -1.58 -1.19 11.99
CA SER A 213 -1.45 -0.07 12.93
C SER A 213 -1.29 -0.60 14.35
N ASP A 214 -0.15 -0.32 14.99
CA ASP A 214 0.09 -0.55 16.43
C ASP A 214 -0.87 0.31 17.26
N GLN A 215 -2.02 -0.23 17.66
CA GLN A 215 -2.85 0.35 18.72
C GLN A 215 -2.88 -0.50 20.00
N GLY A 216 -1.95 -1.45 20.11
CA GLY A 216 -1.78 -2.37 21.23
C GLY A 216 -0.89 -3.52 20.77
N ASN A 217 -0.27 -4.26 21.69
CA ASN A 217 0.68 -5.35 21.43
C ASN A 217 0.14 -6.54 20.58
N ASP A 218 -1.03 -6.42 19.97
CA ASP A 218 -1.67 -7.45 19.15
C ASP A 218 -1.81 -7.01 17.69
N VAL A 219 -1.29 -7.86 16.80
CA VAL A 219 -1.44 -7.71 15.36
C VAL A 219 -2.84 -8.18 14.95
N PHE A 220 -3.75 -7.23 14.75
CA PHE A 220 -5.13 -7.51 14.34
C PHE A 220 -5.25 -7.60 12.81
N LEU A 221 -5.07 -8.82 12.28
CA LEU A 221 -5.48 -9.16 10.92
C LEU A 221 -6.88 -9.77 10.91
N GLN A 222 -7.59 -9.66 9.78
CA GLN A 222 -8.94 -10.22 9.63
C GLN A 222 -8.90 -11.76 9.71
N LYS A 223 -9.84 -12.35 10.46
CA LYS A 223 -10.02 -13.81 10.50
C LYS A 223 -10.57 -14.31 9.16
N ASN A 224 -10.01 -15.41 8.64
CA ASN A 224 -10.62 -16.13 7.54
C ASN A 224 -11.73 -17.04 8.07
N LEU A 225 -12.95 -16.51 8.18
CA LEU A 225 -14.11 -17.24 8.71
C LEU A 225 -14.51 -18.43 7.82
N THR A 226 -14.17 -18.41 6.53
CA THR A 226 -14.45 -19.52 5.61
C THR A 226 -13.68 -20.76 6.06
N LEU A 227 -12.40 -20.65 6.40
CA LEU A 227 -11.60 -21.78 6.88
C LEU A 227 -12.01 -22.30 8.26
N LEU A 228 -12.74 -21.49 9.05
CA LEU A 228 -13.27 -21.88 10.36
C LEU A 228 -14.65 -22.55 10.30
N HIS A 229 -15.35 -22.41 9.18
CA HIS A 229 -16.74 -22.86 9.05
C HIS A 229 -16.97 -23.82 7.88
N MET A 230 -15.96 -24.10 7.04
CA MET A 230 -16.01 -25.19 6.05
C MET A 230 -15.85 -26.55 6.72
#